data_AF-A0A2A3VLD2-F1
#
_entry.id   AF-A0A2A3VLD2-F1
#
_cell.length_a   1.000
_cell.length_b   1.000
_cell.length_c   1.000
_cell.angle_alpha   90.00
_cell.angle_beta   90.00
_cell.angle_gamma   90.00
#
_symmetry.space_group_name_H-M   'P 1'
#
loop_
_entity.id
_entity.type
_entity.pdbx_description
1 polymer ?
#
loop_
_entity_poly.entity_id
_entity_poly.type
_entity_poly.pdbx_seq_one_letter_code
_entity_poly.pdbx_strand_id
1 'polypeptide(L)' 'MSSSPKPATQPTTERKSKQAPSMSHDRIAADIAAFRKAGGKVEVLGNTPIQRRAAPAASATPAAAPARARR' A
#
# COMPACT_ATOMS: atom_id res chain seq x y z
N MET A 1 1.23 -0.04 41.90
CA MET A 1 2.48 -0.03 41.10
C MET A 1 2.08 -0.01 39.64
N SER A 2 2.21 1.14 38.97
CA SER A 2 1.87 1.30 37.55
C SER A 2 3.18 1.34 36.77
N SER A 3 3.44 0.39 35.87
CA SER A 3 4.56 0.46 34.94
C SER A 3 4.05 0.59 33.51
N SER A 4 4.23 1.76 32.92
CA SER A 4 4.02 1.99 31.49
C SER A 4 5.18 1.39 30.67
N PRO A 5 4.92 0.75 29.51
CA PRO A 5 5.99 0.36 28.60
C PRO A 5 6.55 1.58 27.83
N LYS A 6 7.88 1.65 27.70
CA LYS A 6 8.60 2.68 26.94
C LYS A 6 8.34 2.53 25.43
N PRO A 7 8.18 3.62 24.66
CA PRO A 7 8.03 3.55 23.21
C PRO A 7 9.36 3.12 22.57
N ALA A 8 9.34 2.01 21.84
CA ALA A 8 10.47 1.55 21.04
C ALA A 8 10.65 2.45 19.82
N THR A 9 11.80 3.14 19.73
CA THR A 9 12.25 3.86 18.53
C THR A 9 12.42 2.86 17.39
N GLN A 10 11.51 2.90 16.42
CA GLN A 10 11.63 2.08 15.21
C GLN A 10 12.69 2.70 14.29
N PRO A 11 13.68 1.94 13.81
CA PRO A 11 14.62 2.43 12.82
C PRO A 11 13.89 2.65 11.49
N THR A 12 13.69 3.91 11.12
CA THR A 12 13.17 4.29 9.81
C THR A 12 14.26 4.05 8.77
N THR A 13 14.26 2.86 8.17
CA THR A 13 15.08 2.63 6.98
C THR A 13 14.48 3.41 5.84
N GLU A 14 15.11 4.53 5.52
CA GLU A 14 14.74 5.43 4.43
C GLU A 14 14.99 4.69 3.10
N ARG A 15 13.98 3.95 2.64
CA ARG A 15 14.03 3.29 1.34
C ARG A 15 14.02 4.37 0.27
N LYS A 16 15.22 4.72 -0.23
CA LYS A 16 15.40 5.50 -1.45
C LYS A 16 14.59 4.81 -2.54
N SER A 17 13.47 5.41 -2.92
CA SER A 17 12.61 5.00 -4.01
C SER A 17 13.34 5.27 -5.33
N LYS A 18 14.33 4.43 -5.66
CA LYS A 18 14.71 4.26 -7.06
C LYS A 18 13.42 3.87 -7.77
N GLN A 19 12.93 4.71 -8.68
CA GLN A 19 11.82 4.33 -9.56
C GLN A 19 12.19 2.97 -10.16
N ALA A 20 11.51 1.92 -9.69
CA ALA A 20 11.68 0.61 -10.28
C ALA A 20 11.29 0.76 -11.75
N PRO A 21 12.09 0.24 -12.69
CA PRO A 21 11.72 0.27 -14.10
C PRO A 21 10.30 -0.29 -14.23
N SER A 22 9.47 0.36 -15.02
CA SER A 22 8.07 -0.05 -15.20
C SER A 22 8.04 -1.51 -15.66
N MET A 23 7.52 -2.39 -14.81
CA MET A 23 7.40 -3.81 -15.14
C MET A 23 6.34 -3.97 -16.20
N SER A 24 6.76 -4.25 -17.43
CA SER A 24 5.87 -4.61 -18.54
C SER A 24 5.43 -6.05 -18.41
N HIS A 25 4.21 -6.36 -18.87
CA HIS A 25 3.67 -7.72 -18.88
C HIS A 25 4.61 -8.74 -19.56
N ASP A 26 5.22 -8.36 -20.68
CA ASP A 26 6.11 -9.21 -21.48
C ASP A 26 7.33 -9.70 -20.67
N ARG A 27 8.00 -8.79 -19.95
CA ARG A 27 9.12 -9.13 -19.05
C ARG A 27 8.71 -10.09 -17.95
N ILE A 28 7.55 -9.85 -17.32
CA ILE A 28 7.05 -10.73 -16.27
C ILE A 28 6.82 -12.14 -16.83
N ALA A 29 6.26 -12.26 -18.04
CA ALA A 29 6.06 -13.56 -18.68
C ALA A 29 7.39 -14.27 -19.00
N ALA A 30 8.38 -13.54 -19.50
CA ALA A 30 9.72 -14.08 -19.76
C ALA A 30 10.39 -14.60 -18.47
N ASP A 31 10.30 -13.84 -17.37
CA ASP A 31 10.89 -14.21 -16.08
C ASP A 31 10.20 -15.45 -15.48
N ILE A 32 8.86 -15.54 -15.57
CA ILE A 32 8.11 -16.73 -15.14
C ILE A 32 8.54 -17.95 -15.95
N ALA A 33 8.72 -17.81 -17.27
CA ALA A 33 9.17 -18.91 -18.12
C ALA A 33 10.60 -19.37 -17.77
N ALA A 34 11.52 -18.43 -17.54
CA ALA A 34 12.89 -18.72 -17.14
C ALA A 34 12.93 -19.45 -15.78
N PHE A 35 12.16 -18.97 -14.80
CA PHE A 35 12.06 -19.60 -13.48
C PHE A 35 11.56 -21.05 -13.56
N ARG A 36 10.52 -21.30 -14.37
CA ARG A 36 9.99 -22.65 -14.59
C ARG A 36 10.99 -23.56 -15.29
N LYS A 37 11.75 -23.06 -16.27
CA LYS A 37 12.81 -23.81 -16.96
C LYS A 37 13.95 -24.20 -16.01
N ALA A 38 14.25 -23.37 -15.03
CA ALA A 38 15.25 -23.65 -13.99
C ALA A 38 14.75 -24.65 -12.92
N GLY A 39 13.53 -25.18 -13.04
CA GLY A 39 12.93 -26.12 -12.08
C GLY A 39 12.15 -25.45 -10.95
N GLY A 40 11.96 -24.13 -11.00
CA GLY A 40 11.15 -23.40 -10.04
C GLY A 40 9.65 -23.67 -10.20
N LYS A 41 8.92 -23.69 -9.07
CA LYS A 41 7.46 -23.84 -9.03
C LYS A 41 6.85 -22.62 -8.35
N VAL A 42 5.86 -22.01 -9.01
CA VAL A 42 5.09 -20.90 -8.44
C VAL A 42 3.84 -21.48 -7.82
N GLU A 43 3.66 -21.29 -6.51
CA GLU A 43 2.47 -21.72 -5.78
C GLU A 43 1.68 -20.50 -5.29
N VAL A 44 0.35 -20.59 -5.35
CA VAL A 44 -0.55 -19.53 -4.90
C VAL A 44 -0.99 -19.84 -3.47
N LEU A 45 -0.50 -19.06 -2.51
CA LEU A 45 -0.79 -19.23 -1.07
C LEU A 45 -2.17 -18.71 -0.65
N GLY A 46 -2.95 -18.18 -1.59
CA GLY A 46 -4.25 -17.56 -1.37
C GLY A 46 -4.42 -16.30 -2.22
N ASN A 47 -5.63 -15.73 -2.20
CA ASN A 47 -5.89 -14.46 -2.88
C ASN A 47 -5.89 -13.32 -1.86
N THR A 48 -4.84 -12.49 -1.87
CA THR A 48 -4.78 -11.30 -1.02
C THR A 48 -5.42 -10.11 -1.73
N PRO A 49 -6.46 -9.47 -1.15
CA PRO A 49 -7.09 -8.31 -1.77
C PRO A 49 -6.09 -7.15 -1.85
N ILE A 50 -6.03 -6.50 -3.02
CA ILE A 50 -5.19 -5.33 -3.22
C ILE A 50 -5.84 -4.12 -2.54
N GLN A 51 -5.16 -3.54 -1.54
CA GLN A 51 -5.57 -2.26 -0.98
C GLN A 51 -5.28 -1.15 -2.00
N ARG A 52 -6.34 -0.64 -2.63
CA ARG A 52 -6.22 0.55 -3.46
C ARG A 52 -6.05 1.75 -2.52
N ARG A 53 -5.03 2.58 -2.77
CA ARG A 53 -4.89 3.85 -2.08
C ARG A 53 -6.16 4.66 -2.35
N ALA A 54 -6.84 5.10 -1.28
CA ALA A 54 -7.95 6.03 -1.43
C ALA A 54 -7.46 7.25 -2.22
N ALA A 55 -8.26 7.69 -3.21
CA ALA A 55 -8.02 8.97 -3.84
C ALA A 55 -7.95 10.04 -2.72
N PRO A 56 -7.00 10.99 -2.79
CA PRO A 56 -6.95 12.06 -1.79
C PRO A 56 -8.34 12.70 -1.76
N ALA A 57 -8.92 12.77 -0.56
CA ALA A 57 -10.21 13.44 -0.37
C ALA A 57 -10.07 14.83 -0.99
N ALA A 58 -10.89 15.12 -1.99
CA ALA A 58 -11.04 16.49 -2.48
C ALA A 58 -11.27 17.33 -1.23
N SER A 59 -10.40 18.31 -1.00
CA SER A 59 -10.43 19.20 0.16
C SER A 59 -11.86 19.66 0.38
N ALA A 60 -12.50 19.13 1.42
CA ALA A 60 -13.84 19.51 1.79
C ALA A 60 -13.74 20.96 2.31
N THR A 61 -14.09 21.92 1.46
CA THR A 61 -14.45 23.26 1.93
C THR A 61 -15.64 23.07 2.88
N PRO A 62 -15.55 23.48 4.16
CA PRO A 62 -16.70 23.36 5.05
C PRO A 62 -17.80 24.28 4.54
N ALA A 63 -18.87 23.70 3.98
CA ALA A 63 -20.09 24.42 3.67
C ALA A 63 -20.75 24.84 5.00
N ALA A 64 -20.95 26.14 5.15
CA ALA A 64 -21.56 26.76 6.31
C ALA A 64 -22.91 26.12 6.67
N ALA A 65 -23.10 25.80 7.95
CA ALA A 65 -24.33 25.23 8.48
C ALA A 65 -25.53 26.17 8.25
N PRO A 66 -26.71 25.68 7.79
CA PRO A 66 -27.89 26.51 7.73
C PRO A 66 -28.40 26.76 9.15
N ALA A 67 -28.55 28.04 9.50
CA ALA A 67 -29.13 28.47 10.77
C ALA A 67 -30.51 27.84 10.95
N ARG A 68 -30.69 27.17 12.09
CA ARG A 68 -31.92 26.45 12.46
C ARG A 68 -33.10 27.43 12.45
N ALA A 69 -34.02 27.25 11.52
CA ALA A 69 -35.25 28.03 11.45
C ALA A 69 -36.06 27.79 12.74
N ARG A 70 -36.26 28.87 13.48
CA ARG A 70 -37.09 28.94 14.68
C ARG A 70 -38.56 28.86 14.21
N ARG A 71 -39.31 27.88 14.69
CA ARG A 71 -40.76 27.77 14.51
C ARG A 71 -41.44 27.76 15.87
#